data_AF-A0A537KIW8-F1
#
_entry.id   AF-A0A537KIW8-F1
#
_cell.length_a   1.000
_cell.length_b   1.000
_cell.length_c   1.000
_cell.angle_alpha   90.00
_cell.angle_beta   90.00
_cell.angle_gamma   90.00
#
_symmetry.space_group_name_H-M   'P 1'
#
loop_
_entity.id
_entity.type
_entity.pdbx_description
1 polymer ?
#
loop_
_entity_poly.entity_id
_entity_poly.type
_entity_poly.pdbx_seq_one_letter_code
_entity_poly.pdbx_strand_id
1 'polypeptide(L)'
;MKYQFGLKGMVIVSLVFLFSCTSNEIGNSKDVNPDAVFFDYEVSSDNDSSDVTVNLQYRMGGENGTTLVLNEPSKVLLDGEQLEADSAKVTGAFY
;
A
#
# COMPACT_ATOMS: atom_id res chain seq x y z
N MET A 1 -33.00 -39.16 14.22
CA MET A 1 -31.57 -38.86 14.43
C MET A 1 -30.95 -38.47 13.09
N LYS A 2 -31.11 -37.21 12.68
CA LYS A 2 -30.57 -36.61 11.45
C LYS A 2 -30.10 -35.20 11.82
N TYR A 3 -29.16 -34.61 11.08
CA TYR A 3 -28.41 -33.38 11.36
C TYR A 3 -27.09 -33.55 12.15
N GLN A 4 -26.15 -34.33 11.59
CA GLN A 4 -24.74 -34.34 12.01
C GLN A 4 -23.76 -34.15 10.83
N PHE A 5 -24.22 -33.69 9.66
CA PHE A 5 -23.38 -33.63 8.46
C PHE A 5 -23.24 -32.25 7.78
N GLY A 6 -23.95 -31.22 8.26
CA GLY A 6 -23.95 -29.89 7.62
C GLY A 6 -22.96 -28.86 8.21
N LEU A 7 -22.50 -29.06 9.45
CA LEU A 7 -21.79 -28.00 10.19
C LEU A 7 -20.26 -28.02 10.00
N LYS A 8 -19.67 -29.17 9.64
CA LYS A 8 -18.21 -29.31 9.52
C LYS A 8 -17.65 -28.84 8.17
N GLY A 9 -18.43 -28.93 7.09
CA GLY A 9 -17.98 -28.50 5.74
C GLY A 9 -17.99 -26.99 5.54
N MET A 10 -18.88 -26.27 6.23
CA MET A 10 -19.06 -24.83 6.07
C MET A 10 -17.92 -24.01 6.74
N VAL A 11 -17.24 -24.57 7.73
CA VAL A 11 -16.12 -23.90 8.42
C VAL A 11 -14.84 -23.91 7.57
N ILE A 12 -14.65 -24.92 6.71
CA ILE A 12 -13.42 -25.08 5.92
C ILE A 12 -13.35 -24.08 4.75
N VAL A 13 -14.49 -23.71 4.17
CA VAL A 13 -14.56 -22.74 3.06
C VAL A 13 -14.23 -21.31 3.52
N SER A 14 -14.44 -20.99 4.80
CA SER A 14 -14.23 -19.64 5.33
C SER A 14 -12.77 -19.31 5.65
N LEU A 15 -11.86 -20.30 5.72
CA LEU A 15 -10.44 -20.07 6.02
C LEU A 15 -9.57 -19.67 4.82
N VAL A 16 -10.06 -19.86 3.59
CA VAL A 16 -9.24 -19.67 2.37
C VAL A 16 -9.14 -18.19 1.95
N PHE A 17 -10.00 -17.31 2.48
CA PHE A 17 -10.02 -15.89 2.12
C PHE A 17 -9.05 -14.99 2.91
N LEU A 18 -8.24 -15.55 3.81
CA LEU A 18 -7.37 -14.75 4.70
C LEU A 18 -5.95 -14.50 4.18
N PHE A 19 -5.59 -14.99 2.99
CA PHE A 19 -4.20 -14.95 2.52
C PHE A 19 -3.96 -14.23 1.18
N SER A 20 -4.92 -13.49 0.63
CA SER A 20 -4.67 -12.71 -0.59
C SER A 20 -4.17 -11.30 -0.30
N CYS A 21 -3.17 -11.15 0.59
CA CYS A 21 -2.37 -9.94 0.60
C CYS A 21 -1.53 -9.96 -0.68
N THR A 22 -1.98 -9.17 -1.65
CA THR A 22 -1.28 -8.91 -2.90
C THR A 22 0.13 -8.40 -2.62
N SER A 23 1.08 -8.93 -3.37
CA SER A 23 2.54 -8.73 -3.33
C SER A 23 3.07 -7.49 -2.58
N ASN A 24 3.98 -7.71 -1.63
CA ASN A 24 4.75 -6.67 -0.91
C ASN A 24 6.07 -6.32 -1.62
N GLU A 25 6.19 -6.58 -2.92
CA GLU A 25 7.39 -6.25 -3.67
C GLU A 25 7.57 -4.72 -3.69
N ILE A 26 8.80 -4.27 -3.46
CA ILE A 26 9.20 -2.87 -3.58
C ILE A 26 10.09 -2.74 -4.82
N GLY A 27 9.62 -1.97 -5.80
CA GLY A 27 10.33 -1.67 -7.04
C GLY A 27 11.16 -0.39 -6.92
N ASN A 28 12.19 -0.26 -7.75
CA ASN A 28 13.00 0.95 -7.82
C ASN A 28 12.46 1.88 -8.91
N SER A 29 12.25 3.16 -8.61
CA SER A 29 11.62 4.11 -9.56
C SER A 29 12.43 4.34 -10.83
N LYS A 30 13.75 4.15 -10.79
CA LYS A 30 14.65 4.33 -11.95
C LYS A 30 14.41 3.32 -13.07
N ASP A 31 13.81 2.18 -12.75
CA ASP A 31 13.66 1.03 -13.66
C ASP A 31 12.25 1.01 -14.31
N VAL A 32 11.53 2.14 -14.22
CA VAL A 32 10.09 2.24 -14.46
C VAL A 32 9.79 3.39 -15.43
N ASN A 33 8.83 3.18 -16.34
CA ASN A 33 8.26 4.26 -17.15
C ASN A 33 7.40 5.18 -16.26
N PRO A 34 7.73 6.49 -16.10
CA PRO A 34 6.97 7.41 -15.25
C PRO A 34 5.49 7.52 -15.63
N ASP A 35 5.16 7.43 -16.91
CA ASP A 35 3.76 7.51 -17.41
C ASP A 35 2.90 6.31 -16.97
N ALA A 36 3.54 5.25 -16.46
CA ALA A 36 2.88 4.05 -15.96
C ALA A 36 2.77 4.00 -14.42
N VAL A 37 3.23 5.05 -13.73
CA VAL A 37 3.20 5.12 -12.27
C VAL A 37 1.82 5.53 -11.80
N PHE A 38 1.23 4.70 -10.94
CA PHE A 38 0.07 5.06 -10.16
C PHE A 38 0.50 5.89 -8.95
N PHE A 39 -0.18 6.99 -8.70
CA PHE A 39 0.06 7.89 -7.58
C PHE A 39 -1.21 8.07 -6.78
N ASP A 40 -1.10 7.90 -5.47
CA ASP A 40 -2.19 8.10 -4.52
C ASP A 40 -1.72 8.97 -3.35
N TYR A 41 -2.66 9.70 -2.76
CA TYR A 41 -2.39 10.55 -1.62
C TYR A 41 -3.57 10.54 -0.63
N GLU A 42 -3.23 10.52 0.66
CA GLU A 42 -4.19 10.67 1.74
C GLU A 42 -3.83 11.88 2.60
N VAL A 43 -4.82 12.72 2.88
CA VAL A 43 -4.69 13.84 3.81
C VAL A 43 -5.63 13.59 4.97
N SER A 44 -5.08 13.45 6.18
CA SER A 44 -5.83 13.21 7.39
C SER A 44 -5.44 14.20 8.49
N SER A 45 -6.36 14.47 9.39
CA SER A 45 -6.15 15.34 10.54
C SER A 45 -6.99 14.78 11.69
N ASP A 46 -6.42 14.78 12.88
CA ASP A 46 -7.14 14.42 14.09
C ASP A 46 -7.76 15.68 14.69
N ASN A 47 -9.01 15.62 15.14
CA ASN A 47 -9.73 16.78 15.69
C ASN A 47 -9.03 17.37 16.92
N ASP A 48 -8.29 16.54 17.65
CA ASP A 48 -7.53 16.94 18.84
C ASP A 48 -6.09 17.37 18.51
N SER A 49 -5.68 17.29 17.25
CA SER A 49 -4.34 17.68 16.77
C SER A 49 -4.39 18.96 15.95
N SER A 50 -3.37 19.81 16.09
CA SER A 50 -3.13 20.93 15.17
C SER A 50 -2.48 20.50 13.85
N ASP A 51 -2.08 19.24 13.76
CA ASP A 51 -1.26 18.74 12.68
C ASP A 51 -2.12 18.03 11.62
N VAL A 52 -1.66 18.12 10.38
CA VAL A 52 -2.23 17.42 9.22
C VAL A 52 -1.20 16.42 8.74
N THR A 53 -1.59 15.16 8.61
CA THR A 53 -0.78 14.11 8.01
C THR A 53 -1.08 14.03 6.52
N VAL A 54 -0.02 14.06 5.71
CA VAL A 54 -0.09 13.79 4.28
C VAL A 54 0.70 12.51 4.06
N ASN A 55 0.06 11.49 3.48
CA ASN A 55 0.72 10.24 3.08
C ASN A 55 0.71 10.17 1.56
N LEU A 56 1.89 10.05 0.96
CA LEU A 56 2.06 9.91 -0.48
C LEU A 56 2.55 8.51 -0.83
N GLN A 57 1.97 7.91 -1.86
CA GLN A 57 2.38 6.57 -2.32
C GLN A 57 2.44 6.45 -3.84
N TYR A 58 3.48 5.76 -4.30
CA TYR A 58 3.77 5.51 -5.71
C TYR A 58 3.80 4.02 -5.98
N ARG A 59 3.11 3.56 -7.04
CA ARG A 59 2.98 2.14 -7.36
C ARG A 59 3.14 1.87 -8.86
N MET A 60 3.61 0.67 -9.17
CA MET A 60 3.66 0.12 -10.52
C MET A 60 2.64 -0.96 -10.76
N GLY A 61 1.90 -0.84 -11.87
CA GLY A 61 0.84 -1.77 -12.22
C GLY A 61 -0.53 -1.39 -11.65
N GLY A 62 -0.74 -0.12 -11.28
CA GLY A 62 -2.02 0.41 -10.79
C GLY A 62 -2.12 0.47 -9.26
N GLU A 63 -3.34 0.67 -8.76
CA GLU A 63 -3.68 0.88 -7.34
C GLU A 63 -3.21 -0.26 -6.42
N ASN A 64 -3.31 -1.50 -6.89
CA ASN A 64 -2.87 -2.69 -6.16
C ASN A 64 -1.47 -3.18 -6.58
N GLY A 65 -0.70 -2.29 -7.20
CA GLY A 65 0.62 -2.56 -7.76
C GLY A 65 1.75 -2.59 -6.74
N THR A 66 2.96 -2.84 -7.24
CA THR A 66 4.22 -2.84 -6.48
C THR A 66 4.57 -1.44 -6.03
N THR A 67 4.77 -1.22 -4.73
CA THR A 67 5.17 0.09 -4.21
C THR A 67 6.56 0.47 -4.70
N LEU A 68 6.77 1.73 -5.04
CA LEU A 68 8.06 2.25 -5.53
C LEU A 68 8.78 3.06 -4.46
N VAL A 69 10.09 2.81 -4.33
CA VAL A 69 10.99 3.77 -3.68
C VAL A 69 11.54 4.71 -4.75
N LEU A 70 11.28 6.00 -4.55
CA LEU A 70 11.83 7.10 -5.33
C LEU A 70 13.33 7.23 -5.04
N ASN A 71 14.15 6.88 -6.03
CA ASN A 71 15.59 7.15 -6.03
C ASN A 71 15.91 8.14 -7.14
N GLU A 72 17.04 8.85 -7.01
CA GLU A 72 17.59 9.75 -8.03
C GLU A 72 17.44 9.16 -9.45
N PRO A 73 16.88 9.93 -10.41
CA PRO A 73 16.52 11.36 -10.34
C PRO A 73 15.10 11.64 -9.79
N SER A 74 14.38 10.61 -9.35
CA SER A 74 13.01 10.74 -8.83
C SER A 74 13.02 11.30 -7.42
N LYS A 75 12.11 12.23 -7.13
CA LYS A 75 11.90 12.80 -5.81
C LYS A 75 10.49 13.36 -5.68
N VAL A 76 10.06 13.55 -4.43
CA VAL A 76 8.82 14.24 -4.09
C VAL A 76 9.16 15.42 -3.18
N LEU A 77 8.44 16.53 -3.39
CA LEU A 77 8.61 17.76 -2.62
C LEU A 77 7.27 18.13 -1.97
N LEU A 78 7.31 18.48 -0.69
CA LEU A 78 6.21 19.17 0.00
C LEU A 78 6.69 20.56 0.37
N ASP A 79 6.00 21.59 -0.11
CA ASP A 79 6.37 23.00 0.10
C ASP A 79 7.84 23.35 -0.27
N GLY A 80 8.39 22.61 -1.24
CA GLY A 80 9.77 22.78 -1.71
C GLY A 80 10.82 21.99 -0.92
N GLU A 81 10.43 21.33 0.17
CA GLU A 81 11.28 20.42 0.93
C GLU A 81 11.15 18.98 0.40
N GLN A 82 12.28 18.30 0.21
CA GLN A 82 12.29 16.92 -0.25
C GLN A 82 11.91 15.98 0.90
N LEU A 83 10.92 15.12 0.66
CA LEU A 83 10.52 14.11 1.63
C LEU A 83 11.40 12.87 1.49
N GLU A 84 11.82 12.35 2.63
CA GLU A 84 12.51 11.06 2.72
C GLU A 84 11.48 9.93 2.78
N ALA A 85 11.85 8.76 2.27
CA ALA A 85 10.98 7.60 2.33
C ALA A 85 10.80 7.14 3.78
N ASP A 86 9.57 7.17 4.29
CA ASP A 86 9.20 6.35 5.44
C ASP A 86 8.71 5.00 4.91
N SER A 87 9.39 3.92 5.28
CA SER A 87 9.08 2.60 4.72
C SER A 87 8.90 1.57 5.82
N ALA A 88 7.75 0.92 5.78
CA ALA A 88 7.49 -0.24 6.60
C ALA A 88 7.52 -1.49 5.72
N LYS A 89 8.26 -2.52 6.16
CA LYS A 89 8.41 -3.81 5.45
C LYS A 89 7.08 -4.48 5.08
N VAL A 90 5.97 -4.07 5.72
CA VAL A 90 4.65 -4.70 5.59
C VAL A 90 3.68 -3.87 4.72
N THR A 91 3.80 -2.54 4.72
CA THR A 91 2.83 -1.65 4.03
C THR A 91 3.42 -0.92 2.82
N GLY A 92 4.74 -1.00 2.61
CA GLY A 92 5.45 -0.39 1.49
C GLY A 92 6.16 0.90 1.86
N ALA A 93 6.59 1.65 0.85
CA ALA A 93 7.15 2.99 1.00
C ALA A 93 6.06 4.07 0.93
N PHE A 94 6.20 5.06 1.80
CA PHE A 94 5.39 6.26 1.90
C PHE A 94 6.32 7.47 2.03
N TYR A 95 5.78 8.64 1.72
CA TYR A 95 6.48 9.92 1.81
C TYR A 95 5.56 10.95 2.43
#